data_AF-A0A3G8CHC7-F1
#
_entry.id   AF-A0A3G8CHC7-F1
#
_cell.length_a   1.000
_cell.length_b   1.000
_cell.length_c   1.000
_cell.angle_alpha   90.00
_cell.angle_beta   90.00
_cell.angle_gamma   90.00
#
_symmetry.space_group_name_H-M   'P 1'
#
loop_
_entity.id
_entity.type
_entity.pdbx_description
1 polymer ?
#
loop_
_entity_poly.entity_id
_entity_poly.type
_entity_poly.pdbx_seq_one_letter_code
_entity_poly.pdbx_strand_id
1 'polypeptide(L)'
;MFNLDEALRNHLAQRQKEPKARFVAATVATLSPHSKPGRARVVAAVADVATVRKTITSTTAIIQWLKEEGAHLYVADNTLCFRPTDWAQIPIVNAHWRALLHDLAAVDQEKKNGSGW
;
A
#
# COMPACT_ATOMS: atom_id res chain seq x y z
N MET A 1 15.49 32.82 -16.72
CA MET A 1 15.60 32.20 -15.38
C MET A 1 14.19 31.85 -14.92
N PHE A 2 13.99 30.64 -14.39
CA PHE A 2 12.67 30.16 -13.94
C PHE A 2 12.47 30.58 -12.48
N ASN A 3 11.41 31.34 -12.19
CA ASN A 3 11.12 31.80 -10.84
C ASN A 3 10.09 30.88 -10.18
N LEU A 4 10.51 30.18 -9.11
CA LEU A 4 9.71 29.19 -8.41
C LEU A 4 8.47 29.80 -7.75
N ASP A 5 8.58 31.03 -7.23
CA ASP A 5 7.46 31.72 -6.57
C ASP A 5 6.39 32.14 -7.59
N GLU A 6 6.81 32.49 -8.81
CA GLU A 6 5.92 32.78 -9.95
C GLU A 6 5.17 31.51 -10.37
N ALA A 7 5.87 30.38 -10.50
CA ALA A 7 5.28 29.10 -10.86
C ALA A 7 4.28 28.60 -9.81
N LEU A 8 4.60 28.76 -8.51
CA LEU A 8 3.73 28.38 -7.41
C LEU A 8 2.45 29.21 -7.39
N ARG A 9 2.55 30.55 -7.53
CA ARG A 9 1.39 31.45 -7.60
C ARG A 9 0.49 31.11 -8.79
N ASN A 10 1.07 30.85 -9.96
CA ASN A 10 0.30 30.55 -11.15
C ASN A 10 -0.41 29.18 -11.05
N HIS A 11 0.23 28.17 -10.46
CA HIS A 11 -0.38 26.86 -10.22
C HIS A 11 -1.58 26.94 -9.25
N LEU A 12 -1.43 27.69 -8.15
CA LEU A 12 -2.51 27.90 -7.19
C LEU A 12 -3.68 28.70 -7.79
N ALA A 13 -3.39 29.70 -8.63
CA ALA A 13 -4.40 30.47 -9.35
C ALA A 13 -5.19 29.62 -10.37
N GLN A 14 -4.57 28.61 -10.98
CA GLN A 14 -5.24 27.68 -11.89
C GLN A 14 -6.25 26.78 -11.17
N ARG A 15 -5.92 26.27 -9.98
CA ARG A 15 -6.85 25.43 -9.20
C ARG A 15 -8.08 26.17 -8.71
N GLN A 16 -8.00 27.47 -8.44
CA GLN A 16 -9.18 28.24 -8.05
C GLN A 16 -10.17 28.48 -9.20
N LYS A 17 -9.74 28.29 -10.45
CA LYS A 17 -10.57 28.45 -11.65
C LYS A 17 -11.16 27.14 -12.17
N GLU A 18 -10.89 25.99 -11.53
CA GLU A 18 -11.55 24.74 -11.89
C GLU A 18 -13.05 24.82 -11.55
N PRO A 19 -13.95 24.68 -12.53
CA PRO A 19 -15.37 24.69 -12.25
C PRO A 19 -15.70 23.48 -11.37
N LYS A 20 -16.44 23.71 -10.28
CA LYS A 20 -17.01 22.65 -9.43
C LYS A 20 -17.72 21.63 -10.32
N ALA A 21 -17.07 20.51 -10.59
CA ALA A 21 -17.65 19.40 -11.34
C ALA A 21 -18.87 18.90 -10.57
N ARG A 22 -20.05 19.35 -11.00
CA ARG A 22 -21.34 18.82 -10.56
C ARG A 22 -21.47 17.43 -11.17
N PHE A 23 -21.08 16.41 -10.40
CA PHE A 23 -21.38 15.03 -10.75
C PHE A 23 -22.90 14.85 -10.76
N VAL A 24 -23.46 14.62 -11.95
CA VAL A 24 -24.87 14.20 -12.13
C VAL A 24 -24.86 12.67 -12.10
N ALA A 25 -25.42 12.08 -11.04
CA ALA A 25 -25.62 10.64 -10.94
C ALA A 25 -26.71 10.22 -11.94
N ALA A 26 -26.33 9.55 -13.02
CA ALA A 26 -27.26 8.90 -13.93
C ALA A 26 -27.79 7.62 -13.26
N THR A 27 -29.01 7.70 -12.74
CA THR A 27 -29.79 6.56 -12.30
C THR A 27 -30.06 5.64 -13.49
N VAL A 28 -29.47 4.45 -13.50
CA VAL A 28 -29.90 3.34 -14.37
C VAL A 28 -30.64 2.34 -13.50
N ALA A 29 -31.97 2.39 -13.58
CA ALA A 29 -32.83 1.30 -13.18
C ALA A 29 -32.87 0.24 -14.30
N THR A 30 -33.32 -0.98 -13.95
CA THR A 30 -33.71 -2.13 -14.81
C THR A 30 -32.55 -3.09 -15.17
N LEU A 31 -32.55 -4.42 -14.93
CA LEU A 31 -33.54 -5.43 -14.51
C LEU A 31 -32.82 -6.64 -13.88
N SER A 32 -33.48 -7.34 -12.94
CA SER A 32 -33.17 -8.72 -12.51
C SER A 32 -33.91 -9.72 -13.43
N PRO A 33 -33.34 -10.88 -13.81
CA PRO A 33 -33.73 -12.11 -13.10
C PRO A 33 -32.61 -13.16 -12.92
N HIS A 34 -32.77 -13.89 -11.81
CA HIS A 34 -32.05 -15.06 -11.33
C HIS A 34 -31.92 -16.23 -12.33
N SER A 35 -30.73 -16.86 -12.44
CA SER A 35 -30.59 -18.25 -12.94
C SER A 35 -29.30 -18.97 -12.48
N LYS A 36 -29.49 -19.78 -11.41
CA LYS A 36 -28.91 -21.10 -11.08
C LYS A 36 -27.40 -21.27 -10.72
N PRO A 37 -27.10 -22.14 -9.71
CA PRO A 37 -25.76 -22.42 -9.21
C PRO A 37 -25.11 -23.54 -10.03
N GLY A 38 -23.88 -23.32 -10.51
CA GLY A 38 -23.22 -24.40 -11.26
C GLY A 38 -21.84 -24.05 -11.78
N ARG A 39 -20.84 -23.95 -10.89
CA ARG A 39 -19.53 -24.61 -11.03
C ARG A 39 -18.59 -24.16 -9.91
N ALA A 40 -18.39 -25.05 -8.96
CA ALA A 40 -17.34 -24.99 -7.95
C ALA A 40 -15.95 -25.23 -8.58
N ARG A 41 -15.43 -24.26 -9.34
CA ARG A 41 -14.04 -24.36 -9.84
C ARG A 41 -13.32 -23.01 -10.04
N VAL A 42 -13.74 -21.96 -9.33
CA VAL A 42 -13.02 -20.67 -9.27
C VAL A 42 -13.06 -20.11 -7.84
N VAL A 43 -12.74 -20.93 -6.84
CA VAL A 43 -12.69 -20.49 -5.42
C VAL A 43 -11.30 -20.70 -4.81
N ALA A 44 -10.36 -21.32 -5.52
CA ALA A 44 -9.01 -21.52 -5.00
C ALA A 44 -8.20 -20.20 -4.94
N ALA A 45 -8.32 -19.31 -5.93
CA ALA A 45 -7.59 -18.04 -5.94
C ALA A 45 -8.18 -16.97 -4.98
N VAL A 46 -9.46 -17.09 -4.60
CA VAL A 46 -10.11 -16.16 -3.65
C VAL A 46 -9.85 -16.57 -2.19
N ALA A 47 -9.69 -17.87 -1.93
CA ALA A 47 -9.34 -18.36 -0.60
C ALA A 47 -7.91 -17.98 -0.20
N ASP A 48 -6.98 -17.91 -1.16
CA ASP A 48 -5.58 -17.56 -0.88
C ASP A 48 -5.43 -16.08 -0.46
N VAL A 49 -6.10 -15.17 -1.18
CA VAL A 49 -6.15 -13.73 -0.86
C VAL A 49 -6.86 -13.45 0.48
N ALA A 50 -7.84 -14.27 0.87
CA ALA A 50 -8.55 -14.11 2.14
C ALA A 50 -7.77 -14.66 3.35
N THR A 51 -6.81 -15.57 3.13
CA THR A 51 -6.04 -16.18 4.22
C THR A 51 -4.92 -15.26 4.69
N VAL A 52 -4.26 -14.53 3.79
CA VAL A 52 -3.25 -13.51 4.14
C VAL A 52 -3.85 -12.36 4.97
N ARG A 53 -5.14 -12.06 4.80
CA ARG A 53 -5.86 -11.03 5.59
C ARG A 53 -6.20 -11.46 7.02
N LYS A 54 -6.11 -12.75 7.35
CA LYS A 54 -6.39 -13.23 8.71
C LYS A 54 -5.14 -13.05 9.56
N THR A 55 -5.16 -11.97 10.34
CA THR A 55 -4.41 -11.87 11.60
C THR A 55 -2.94 -11.45 11.49
N ILE A 56 -2.59 -10.53 10.58
CA ILE A 56 -1.30 -9.84 10.73
C ILE A 56 -1.49 -8.65 11.68
N THR A 57 -1.46 -8.94 12.98
CA THR A 57 -1.66 -7.92 14.04
C THR A 57 -0.35 -7.21 14.43
N SER A 58 0.80 -7.84 14.12
CA SER A 58 2.12 -7.36 14.56
C SER A 58 3.04 -7.09 13.38
N THR A 59 3.82 -6.01 13.43
CA THR A 59 4.77 -5.64 12.38
C THR A 59 5.84 -6.70 12.14
N THR A 60 6.28 -7.41 13.18
CA THR A 60 7.21 -8.54 13.06
C THR A 60 6.63 -9.67 12.21
N ALA A 61 5.32 -9.92 12.29
CA ALA A 61 4.65 -10.93 11.48
C ALA A 61 4.55 -10.49 10.01
N ILE A 62 4.36 -9.19 9.73
CA ILE A 62 4.44 -8.64 8.37
C ILE A 62 5.84 -8.89 7.79
N ILE A 63 6.90 -8.57 8.55
CA ILE A 63 8.29 -8.72 8.08
C ILE A 63 8.61 -10.19 7.78
N GLN A 64 8.20 -11.10 8.67
CA GLN A 64 8.42 -12.53 8.49
C GLN A 64 7.66 -13.09 7.27
N TRP A 65 6.38 -12.72 7.13
CA TRP A 65 5.57 -13.09 5.96
C TRP A 65 6.19 -12.57 4.66
N LEU A 66 6.60 -11.29 4.61
CA LEU A 66 7.26 -10.74 3.43
C LEU A 66 8.54 -11.50 3.07
N LYS A 67 9.32 -11.90 4.07
CA LYS A 67 10.53 -12.70 3.87
C LYS A 67 10.22 -14.10 3.31
N GLU A 68 9.16 -14.74 3.80
CA GLU A 68 8.70 -16.06 3.31
C GLU A 68 8.21 -15.97 1.85
N GLU A 69 7.53 -14.89 1.49
CA GLU A 69 7.12 -14.56 0.11
C GLU A 69 8.28 -14.08 -0.78
N GLY A 70 9.51 -14.02 -0.25
CA GLY A 70 10.70 -13.57 -0.97
C GLY A 70 10.72 -12.07 -1.28
N ALA A 71 9.88 -11.27 -0.62
CA ALA A 71 9.90 -9.82 -0.74
C ALA A 71 11.02 -9.23 0.12
N HIS A 72 11.68 -8.17 -0.37
CA HIS A 72 12.80 -7.56 0.35
C HIS A 72 12.33 -6.26 1.00
N LEU A 73 12.53 -6.16 2.32
CA LEU A 73 12.23 -4.98 3.11
C LEU A 73 13.45 -4.61 3.96
N TYR A 74 13.93 -3.37 3.82
CA TYR A 74 15.08 -2.85 4.59
C TYR A 74 14.97 -1.35 4.81
N VAL A 75 15.76 -0.82 5.73
CA VAL A 75 15.85 0.62 5.99
C VAL A 75 17.23 1.12 5.57
N ALA A 76 17.26 2.21 4.82
CA ALA A 76 18.47 2.93 4.43
C ALA A 76 18.25 4.42 4.65
N ASP A 77 19.13 5.09 5.39
CA ASP A 77 19.07 6.54 5.64
C ASP A 77 17.68 7.04 6.06
N ASN A 78 17.06 6.35 7.04
CA ASN A 78 15.71 6.65 7.54
C ASN A 78 14.59 6.51 6.47
N THR A 79 14.86 5.82 5.37
CA THR A 79 13.91 5.53 4.30
C THR A 79 13.59 4.03 4.31
N LEU A 80 12.31 3.68 4.27
CA LEU A 80 11.87 2.30 4.13
C LEU A 80 11.95 1.90 2.65
N CYS A 81 12.85 1.00 2.32
CA CYS A 81 13.02 0.46 0.98
C CYS A 81 12.33 -0.89 0.88
N PHE A 82 11.45 -1.00 -0.12
CA PHE A 82 10.63 -2.19 -0.33
C PHE A 82 10.69 -2.65 -1.78
N ARG A 83 11.02 -3.93 -1.97
CA ARG A 83 10.93 -4.63 -3.26
C ARG A 83 9.84 -5.69 -3.15
N PRO A 84 8.63 -5.42 -3.67
CA PRO A 84 7.55 -6.39 -3.67
C PRO A 84 7.85 -7.58 -4.60
N THR A 85 7.37 -8.75 -4.21
CA THR A 85 7.23 -9.92 -5.09
C THR A 85 5.85 -9.94 -5.73
N ASP A 86 4.83 -9.53 -4.97
CA ASP A 86 3.44 -9.40 -5.42
C ASP A 86 2.94 -7.97 -5.15
N TRP A 87 2.17 -7.43 -6.10
CA TRP A 87 1.47 -6.16 -5.98
C TRP A 87 0.48 -6.13 -4.80
N ALA A 88 -0.04 -7.28 -4.37
CA ALA A 88 -0.89 -7.39 -3.18
C ALA A 88 -0.18 -7.01 -1.87
N GLN A 89 1.16 -7.02 -1.84
CA GLN A 89 1.96 -6.68 -0.66
C GLN A 89 2.04 -5.16 -0.42
N ILE A 90 1.98 -4.36 -1.49
CA ILE A 90 2.09 -2.89 -1.44
C ILE A 90 1.05 -2.25 -0.50
N PRO A 91 -0.27 -2.55 -0.61
CA PRO A 91 -1.26 -1.94 0.29
C PRO A 91 -1.05 -2.30 1.76
N ILE A 92 -0.51 -3.50 2.05
CA ILE A 92 -0.22 -3.95 3.42
C ILE A 92 0.97 -3.18 3.98
N VAL A 93 2.08 -3.11 3.24
CA VAL A 93 3.27 -2.34 3.64
C VAL A 93 2.93 -0.86 3.79
N ASN A 94 2.13 -0.31 2.88
CA ASN A 94 1.71 1.09 2.94
C ASN A 94 0.77 1.39 4.12
N ALA A 95 -0.03 0.42 4.60
CA ALA A 95 -0.82 0.62 5.81
C ALA A 95 0.05 0.69 7.08
N HIS A 96 1.19 -0.01 7.10
CA HIS A 96 2.03 -0.19 8.29
C HIS A 96 3.44 0.42 8.19
N TRP A 97 3.72 1.25 7.18
CA TRP A 97 5.07 1.71 6.85
C TRP A 97 5.80 2.40 8.00
N ARG A 98 5.10 3.22 8.81
CA ARG A 98 5.70 3.91 9.97
C ARG A 98 6.18 2.94 11.04
N ALA A 99 5.33 1.96 11.38
CA ALA A 99 5.67 0.96 12.37
C ALA A 99 6.83 0.08 11.87
N LEU A 100 6.80 -0.32 10.59
CA LEU A 100 7.88 -1.09 9.96
C LEU A 100 9.22 -0.34 9.99
N LEU A 101 9.20 0.97 9.70
CA LEU A 101 10.38 1.81 9.75
C LEU A 101 10.99 1.84 11.16
N HIS A 102 10.16 2.03 12.20
CA HIS A 102 10.63 2.08 13.59
C HIS A 102 11.24 0.75 14.04
N ASP A 103 10.56 -0.37 13.77
CA ASP A 103 11.03 -1.70 14.17
C ASP A 103 12.34 -2.06 13.46
N LEU A 104 12.45 -1.79 12.16
CA LEU A 104 13.67 -2.04 11.39
C LEU A 104 14.83 -1.11 11.77
N ALA A 105 14.53 0.17 12.07
CA ALA A 105 15.54 1.10 12.53
C ALA A 105 16.09 0.71 13.91
N ALA A 106 15.24 0.20 14.81
CA ALA A 106 15.70 -0.32 16.11
C ALA A 106 16.70 -1.48 15.93
N VAL A 107 16.42 -2.39 14.99
CA VAL A 107 17.32 -3.53 14.68
C VAL A 107 18.62 -3.06 14.02
N ASP A 108 18.60 -2.06 13.15
CA ASP A 108 19.81 -1.50 12.53
C ASP A 108 20.70 -0.78 13.55
N GLN A 109 20.10 -0.03 14.46
CA GLN A 109 20.80 0.63 15.56
C GLN A 109 21.47 -0.37 16.50
N GLU A 110 20.78 -1.47 16.84
CA GLU A 110 21.37 -2.56 17.64
C GLU A 110 22.58 -3.18 16.93
N LYS A 111 22.49 -3.43 15.63
CA LYS A 111 23.62 -3.94 14.84
C LYS A 111 24.82 -2.99 14.83
N LYS A 112 24.58 -1.69 14.62
CA LYS A 112 25.65 -0.67 14.63
C LYS A 112 26.33 -0.56 15.99
N ASN A 113 25.56 -0.67 17.07
CA ASN A 113 26.09 -0.62 18.43
C ASN A 113 26.82 -1.92 18.83
N GLY A 114 26.46 -3.07 18.23
CA GLY A 114 27.13 -4.35 18.45
C GLY A 114 28.42 -4.56 17.65
N SER A 115 28.62 -3.81 16.56
CA SER A 115 29.82 -3.89 15.70
C SER A 115 30.98 -2.99 16.13
N GLY A 116 30.92 -2.41 17.33
CA GLY A 116 32.02 -1.62 17.90
C GLY A 116 33.14 -2.49 18.47
N TRP A 117 33.98 -3.05 17.59
CA TRP A 117 35.32 -3.56 17.90
C TRP A 117 36.30 -3.04 16.85
#